data_AF-A0A7X8RVX3-F1
#
_entry.id   AF-A0A7X8RVX3-F1
#
_cell.length_a   1.000
_cell.length_b   1.000
_cell.length_c   1.000
_cell.angle_alpha   90.00
_cell.angle_beta   90.00
_cell.angle_gamma   90.00
#
_symmetry.space_group_name_H-M   'P 1'
#
loop_
_entity.id
_entity.type
_entity.pdbx_description
1 polymer ?
#
loop_
_entity_poly.entity_id
_entity_poly.type
_entity_poly.pdbx_seq_one_letter_code
_entity_poly.pdbx_strand_id
1 'polypeptide(L)'
;MNAHDLFDTAPLGSLISFANDQPRSPERFRRKLAAWRTWNGSGRLVAIYPRRLLGSSFQPAGFVLKIGEYGSEGVTILTVSRHFELTCPLDFAILEQPRPGMVRVLTEWNGKVELQHLAEDLPSAHEWLARHRYSNPFLSIVEADERGGLGVMRRAA
;
A
#
# COMPACT_ATOMS: atom_id res chain seq x y z
N MET A 1 -11.10 -10.02 -6.76
CA MET A 1 -9.89 -10.85 -6.54
C MET A 1 -9.69 -10.98 -5.04
N ASN A 2 -9.15 -12.08 -4.53
CA ASN A 2 -8.98 -12.24 -3.08
C ASN A 2 -7.66 -11.60 -2.58
N ALA A 3 -7.44 -11.63 -1.27
CA ALA A 3 -6.24 -11.05 -0.66
C ALA A 3 -4.93 -11.74 -1.06
N HIS A 4 -4.94 -13.06 -1.31
CA HIS A 4 -3.78 -13.79 -1.82
C HIS A 4 -3.42 -13.35 -3.24
N ASP A 5 -4.41 -13.29 -4.13
CA ASP A 5 -4.21 -12.86 -5.53
C ASP A 5 -3.61 -11.45 -5.56
N LEU A 6 -4.14 -10.54 -4.74
CA LEU A 6 -3.62 -9.16 -4.64
C LEU A 6 -2.17 -9.15 -4.16
N PHE A 7 -1.86 -9.91 -3.11
CA PHE A 7 -0.52 -9.97 -2.53
C PHE A 7 0.54 -10.48 -3.53
N ASP A 8 0.16 -11.40 -4.41
CA ASP A 8 1.06 -11.99 -5.40
C ASP A 8 1.18 -11.16 -6.69
N THR A 9 0.19 -10.33 -7.02
CA THR A 9 0.11 -9.70 -8.35
C THR A 9 0.09 -8.17 -8.36
N ALA A 10 -0.32 -7.51 -7.27
CA ALA A 10 -0.48 -6.07 -7.25
C ALA A 10 0.87 -5.33 -7.10
N PRO A 11 1.25 -4.45 -8.04
CA PRO A 11 2.45 -3.63 -7.91
C PRO A 11 2.37 -2.72 -6.68
N LEU A 12 3.45 -2.62 -5.91
CA LEU A 12 3.53 -1.71 -4.77
C LEU A 12 3.32 -0.26 -5.27
N GLY A 13 2.45 0.50 -4.60
CA GLY A 13 2.03 1.84 -5.04
C GLY A 13 0.70 1.88 -5.82
N SER A 14 0.13 0.72 -6.16
CA SER A 14 -1.18 0.64 -6.81
C SER A 14 -2.31 1.20 -5.94
N LEU A 15 -3.33 1.79 -6.56
CA LEU A 15 -4.57 2.15 -5.88
C LEU A 15 -5.50 0.95 -5.88
N ILE A 16 -5.86 0.48 -4.68
CA ILE A 16 -6.65 -0.74 -4.47
C ILE A 16 -7.99 -0.38 -3.86
N SER A 17 -9.09 -0.87 -4.43
CA SER A 17 -10.39 -0.91 -3.74
C SER A 17 -10.54 -2.21 -2.96
N PHE A 18 -11.26 -2.16 -1.84
CA PHE A 18 -11.70 -3.31 -1.06
C PHE A 18 -13.20 -3.20 -0.76
N ALA A 19 -13.92 -4.32 -0.77
CA ALA A 19 -15.36 -4.40 -0.52
C ALA A 19 -15.78 -5.73 0.11
N ASN A 20 -16.96 -5.74 0.76
CA ASN A 20 -17.55 -6.93 1.37
C ASN A 20 -18.91 -7.32 0.73
N ASP A 21 -19.11 -6.99 -0.54
CA ASP A 21 -20.34 -7.17 -1.34
C ASP A 21 -21.62 -6.53 -0.78
N GLN A 22 -21.55 -5.79 0.33
CA GLN A 22 -22.71 -5.12 0.86
C GLN A 22 -23.03 -3.84 0.06
N PRO A 23 -24.31 -3.58 -0.28
CA PRO A 23 -24.68 -2.38 -1.00
C PRO A 23 -24.41 -1.12 -0.17
N ARG A 24 -23.97 -0.04 -0.85
CA ARG A 24 -23.69 1.24 -0.19
C ARG A 24 -24.94 1.79 0.47
N SER A 25 -24.84 2.08 1.77
CA SER A 25 -25.93 2.72 2.52
C SER A 25 -26.22 4.14 2.02
N PRO A 26 -27.49 4.54 1.86
CA PRO A 26 -27.85 5.92 1.53
C PRO A 26 -27.28 6.96 2.51
N GLU A 27 -26.97 8.15 2.03
CA GLU A 27 -26.26 9.19 2.80
C GLU A 27 -27.01 9.67 4.05
N ARG A 28 -28.35 9.64 4.01
CA ARG A 28 -29.19 9.96 5.17
C ARG A 28 -28.94 9.05 6.38
N PHE A 29 -28.47 7.82 6.15
CA PHE A 29 -28.19 6.85 7.22
C PHE A 29 -26.73 6.90 7.66
N ARG A 30 -26.30 8.06 8.20
CA ARG A 30 -24.90 8.34 8.56
C ARG A 30 -24.20 7.22 9.33
N ARG A 31 -24.86 6.61 10.33
CA ARG A 31 -24.30 5.48 11.11
C ARG A 31 -24.09 4.22 10.28
N LYS A 32 -25.08 3.84 9.45
CA LYS A 32 -24.96 2.68 8.55
C LYS A 32 -23.92 2.92 7.47
N LEU A 33 -23.86 4.13 6.93
CA LEU A 33 -22.85 4.51 5.95
C LEU A 33 -21.44 4.50 6.55
N ALA A 34 -21.26 4.97 7.79
CA ALA A 34 -19.98 4.89 8.48
C ALA A 34 -19.55 3.42 8.68
N ALA A 35 -20.45 2.57 9.16
CA ALA A 35 -20.20 1.13 9.30
C ALA A 35 -19.89 0.46 7.96
N TRP A 36 -20.57 0.85 6.88
CA TRP A 36 -20.30 0.36 5.53
C TRP A 36 -18.90 0.76 5.04
N ARG A 37 -18.48 2.02 5.26
CA ARG A 37 -17.13 2.53 4.92
C ARG A 37 -16.02 1.79 5.67
N THR A 38 -16.30 1.22 6.84
CA THR A 38 -15.35 0.37 7.56
C THR A 38 -15.01 -0.90 6.79
N TRP A 39 -15.81 -1.35 5.83
CA TRP A 39 -15.55 -2.57 5.05
C TRP A 39 -15.47 -2.33 3.54
N ASN A 40 -15.69 -1.09 3.11
CA ASN A 40 -15.73 -0.71 1.71
C ASN A 40 -14.99 0.61 1.52
N GLY A 41 -14.00 0.63 0.64
CA GLY A 41 -13.21 1.81 0.38
C GLY A 41 -12.06 1.53 -0.58
N SER A 42 -11.12 2.46 -0.63
CA SER A 42 -9.91 2.33 -1.43
C SER A 42 -8.71 2.91 -0.70
N GLY A 43 -7.51 2.45 -1.05
CA GLY A 43 -6.27 2.99 -0.53
C GLY A 43 -5.08 2.60 -1.40
N ARG A 44 -4.00 3.35 -1.27
CA ARG A 44 -2.76 3.05 -1.99
C ARG A 44 -2.01 1.93 -1.28
N LEU A 45 -1.59 0.92 -2.02
CA LEU A 45 -0.77 -0.19 -1.52
C LEU A 45 0.61 0.35 -1.14
N VAL A 46 0.89 0.45 0.15
CA VAL A 46 2.11 1.09 0.67
C VAL A 46 3.03 0.12 1.39
N ALA A 47 2.59 -1.10 1.69
CA ALA A 47 3.51 -2.10 2.20
C ALA A 47 3.03 -3.51 1.88
N ILE A 48 3.99 -4.42 1.74
CA ILE A 48 3.76 -5.85 1.67
C ILE A 48 4.77 -6.51 2.60
N TYR A 49 4.36 -7.58 3.30
CA TYR A 49 5.23 -8.29 4.22
C TYR A 49 4.95 -9.79 4.24
N PRO A 50 6.00 -10.63 4.29
CA PRO A 50 5.84 -12.06 4.47
C PRO A 50 5.42 -12.37 5.91
N ARG A 51 5.07 -13.63 6.16
CA ARG A 51 4.94 -14.14 7.52
C ARG A 51 6.29 -13.97 8.22
N ARG A 52 6.29 -13.35 9.40
CA ARG A 52 7.52 -13.00 10.11
C ARG A 52 7.37 -13.14 11.61
N LEU A 53 8.49 -13.44 12.27
CA LEU A 53 8.56 -13.44 13.72
C LEU A 53 8.77 -12.00 14.21
N LEU A 54 7.92 -11.55 15.14
CA LEU A 54 8.01 -10.25 15.77
C LEU A 54 8.05 -10.44 17.29
N GLY A 55 9.26 -10.39 17.86
CA GLY A 55 9.50 -10.78 19.25
C GLY A 55 9.20 -12.26 19.45
N SER A 56 8.23 -12.58 20.31
CA SER A 56 7.79 -13.96 20.58
C SER A 56 6.58 -14.41 19.75
N SER A 57 5.99 -13.55 18.92
CA SER A 57 4.76 -13.84 18.18
C SER A 57 4.97 -13.82 16.67
N PHE A 58 4.22 -14.64 15.94
CA PHE A 58 4.22 -14.61 14.48
C PHE A 58 3.19 -13.61 13.96
N GLN A 59 3.65 -12.68 13.12
CA GLN A 59 2.77 -11.87 12.28
C GLN A 59 2.49 -12.64 10.98
N PRO A 60 1.21 -12.86 10.59
CA PRO A 60 0.89 -13.48 9.31
C PRO A 60 1.37 -12.63 8.14
N ALA A 61 1.43 -13.22 6.94
CA ALA A 61 1.69 -12.45 5.72
C ALA A 61 0.53 -11.49 5.44
N GLY A 62 0.82 -10.38 4.77
CA GLY A 62 -0.20 -9.39 4.49
C GLY A 62 0.34 -8.13 3.82
N PHE A 63 -0.54 -7.14 3.71
CA PHE A 63 -0.25 -5.87 3.06
C PHE A 63 -0.94 -4.72 3.78
N VAL A 64 -0.52 -3.50 3.44
CA VAL A 64 -1.04 -2.26 4.04
C VAL A 64 -1.51 -1.33 2.95
N LEU A 65 -2.74 -0.84 3.10
CA LEU A 65 -3.29 0.23 2.29
C LEU A 65 -3.30 1.55 3.08
N LYS A 66 -2.73 2.60 2.52
CA LYS A 66 -2.92 3.98 3.01
C LYS A 66 -4.25 4.49 2.48
N ILE A 67 -5.22 4.69 3.36
CA ILE A 67 -6.61 5.03 3.00
C ILE A 67 -6.94 6.51 3.21
N GLY A 68 -6.05 7.27 3.85
CA GLY A 68 -6.20 8.71 3.98
C GLY A 68 -4.97 9.38 4.58
N GLU A 69 -4.77 10.64 4.20
CA GLU A 69 -3.82 11.56 4.83
C GLU A 69 -4.60 12.82 5.18
N TYR A 70 -4.38 13.31 6.39
CA TYR A 70 -5.06 14.48 6.94
C TYR A 70 -4.03 15.47 7.42
N GLY A 71 -4.20 16.72 7.00
CA GLY A 71 -3.20 17.76 7.18
C GLY A 71 -3.70 19.11 6.69
N SER A 72 -2.89 20.13 6.89
CA SER A 72 -3.12 21.49 6.39
C SER A 72 -1.81 22.05 5.86
N GLU A 73 -1.89 22.92 4.85
CA GLU A 73 -0.73 23.67 4.31
C GLU A 73 0.47 22.79 3.92
N GLY A 74 0.20 21.60 3.38
CA GLY A 74 1.25 20.66 2.94
C GLY A 74 1.89 19.84 4.06
N VAL A 75 1.46 20.02 5.32
CA VAL A 75 1.91 19.20 6.46
C VAL A 75 0.89 18.12 6.74
N THR A 76 1.30 16.85 6.60
CA THR A 76 0.47 15.70 7.00
C THR A 76 0.60 15.50 8.50
N ILE A 77 -0.53 15.59 9.23
CA ILE A 77 -0.59 15.43 10.68
C ILE A 77 -1.03 14.01 11.05
N LEU A 78 -1.86 13.38 10.21
CA LEU A 78 -2.36 12.02 10.43
C LEU A 78 -2.42 11.23 9.13
N THR A 79 -1.76 10.08 9.12
CA THR A 79 -1.89 9.08 8.06
C THR A 79 -2.73 7.92 8.57
N VAL A 80 -3.81 7.60 7.86
CA VAL A 80 -4.68 6.46 8.17
C VAL A 80 -4.33 5.33 7.22
N SER A 81 -3.87 4.24 7.80
CA SER A 81 -3.53 3.01 7.09
C SER A 81 -4.34 1.84 7.62
N ARG A 82 -4.60 0.88 6.74
CA ARG A 82 -5.29 -0.36 7.09
C ARG A 82 -4.44 -1.55 6.70
N HIS A 83 -4.35 -2.49 7.63
CA HIS A 83 -3.62 -3.73 7.48
C HIS A 83 -4.59 -4.85 7.10
N PHE A 84 -4.19 -5.66 6.14
CA PHE A 84 -4.93 -6.82 5.68
C PHE A 84 -4.05 -8.06 5.75
N GLU A 85 -4.63 -9.13 6.28
CA GLU A 85 -4.05 -10.47 6.24
C GLU A 85 -4.55 -11.20 4.99
N LEU A 86 -3.81 -12.21 4.54
CA LEU A 86 -4.18 -12.95 3.33
C LEU A 86 -5.45 -13.80 3.50
N THR A 87 -5.85 -14.08 4.73
CA THR A 87 -7.10 -14.75 5.09
C THR A 87 -8.31 -13.82 5.08
N CYS A 88 -8.12 -12.53 4.78
CA CYS A 88 -9.19 -11.55 4.76
C CYS A 88 -10.24 -11.91 3.69
N PRO A 89 -11.53 -12.01 4.06
CA PRO A 89 -12.59 -12.45 3.15
C PRO A 89 -13.15 -11.31 2.27
N LEU A 90 -12.41 -10.20 2.13
CA LEU A 90 -12.83 -9.08 1.29
C LEU A 90 -12.42 -9.30 -0.16
N ASP A 91 -13.18 -8.71 -1.05
CA ASP A 91 -12.82 -8.58 -2.45
C ASP A 91 -12.00 -7.33 -2.68
N PHE A 92 -10.96 -7.50 -3.49
CA PHE A 92 -10.08 -6.44 -3.91
C PHE A 92 -10.13 -6.25 -5.42
N ALA A 93 -9.81 -5.03 -5.85
CA ALA A 93 -9.56 -4.72 -7.26
C ALA A 93 -8.48 -3.64 -7.37
N ILE A 94 -7.65 -3.75 -8.41
CA ILE A 94 -6.65 -2.75 -8.77
C ILE A 94 -7.36 -1.67 -9.59
N LEU A 95 -7.47 -0.46 -9.04
CA LEU A 95 -8.06 0.69 -9.72
C LEU A 95 -7.03 1.45 -10.56
N GLU A 96 -5.80 1.52 -10.09
CA GLU A 96 -4.69 2.23 -10.75
C GLU A 96 -3.38 1.50 -10.42
N GLN A 97 -2.48 1.43 -11.40
CA GLN A 97 -1.12 0.93 -11.20
C GLN A 97 -0.10 2.07 -11.39
N PRO A 98 1.03 2.05 -10.68
CA PRO A 98 2.14 2.94 -10.97
C PRO A 98 2.55 2.84 -12.43
N ARG A 99 2.85 3.97 -13.06
CA ARG A 99 3.27 3.99 -14.47
C ARG A 99 4.71 3.49 -14.59
N PRO A 100 5.04 2.76 -15.68
CA PRO A 100 6.43 2.44 -15.98
C PRO A 100 7.30 3.71 -16.01
N GLY A 101 8.51 3.63 -15.45
CA GLY A 101 9.43 4.75 -15.30
C GLY A 101 9.25 5.57 -14.02
N MET A 102 8.14 5.42 -13.29
CA MET A 102 8.03 5.96 -11.93
C MET A 102 9.08 5.32 -11.01
N VAL A 103 9.39 5.99 -9.90
CA VAL A 103 10.38 5.50 -8.94
C VAL A 103 9.78 5.39 -7.55
N ARG A 104 9.85 4.19 -6.99
CA ARG A 104 9.49 3.89 -5.61
C ARG A 104 10.67 4.18 -4.71
N VAL A 105 10.45 5.01 -3.70
CA VAL A 105 11.35 5.18 -2.56
C VAL A 105 10.89 4.22 -1.46
N LEU A 106 11.71 3.21 -1.19
CA LEU A 106 11.37 2.09 -0.33
C LEU A 106 12.26 2.03 0.91
N THR A 107 11.72 1.45 1.97
CA THR A 107 12.49 1.02 3.15
C THR A 107 12.12 -0.42 3.49
N GLU A 108 13.07 -1.20 3.99
CA GLU A 108 12.81 -2.56 4.46
C GLU A 108 13.12 -2.68 5.96
N TRP A 109 12.16 -3.18 6.74
CA TRP A 109 12.36 -3.51 8.15
C TRP A 109 11.72 -4.84 8.50
N ASN A 110 12.52 -5.79 9.02
CA ASN A 110 12.08 -7.15 9.33
C ASN A 110 11.28 -7.79 8.18
N GLY A 111 11.79 -7.69 6.95
CA GLY A 111 11.15 -8.24 5.75
C GLY A 111 9.89 -7.52 5.27
N LYS A 112 9.43 -6.46 5.97
CA LYS A 112 8.35 -5.60 5.47
C LYS A 112 8.96 -4.53 4.59
N VAL A 113 8.57 -4.53 3.33
CA VAL A 113 8.91 -3.47 2.38
C VAL A 113 7.81 -2.43 2.46
N GLU A 114 8.20 -1.17 2.71
CA GLU A 114 7.30 -0.03 2.80
C GLU A 114 7.65 1.01 1.73
N LEU A 115 6.62 1.46 1.02
CA LEU A 115 6.67 2.58 0.11
C LEU A 115 6.52 3.89 0.89
N GLN A 116 7.60 4.65 0.92
CA GLN A 116 7.62 5.97 1.55
C GLN A 116 7.15 7.05 0.57
N HIS A 117 7.57 6.95 -0.68
CA HIS A 117 7.19 7.89 -1.74
C HIS A 117 7.17 7.21 -3.12
N LEU A 118 6.25 7.63 -3.97
CA LEU A 118 6.19 7.25 -5.38
C LEU A 118 6.43 8.51 -6.20
N ALA A 119 7.62 8.62 -6.77
CA ALA A 119 8.06 9.74 -7.58
C ALA A 119 7.76 9.50 -9.06
N GLU A 120 7.65 10.58 -9.83
CA GLU A 120 7.41 10.51 -11.28
C GLU A 120 8.62 9.99 -12.04
N ASP A 121 9.83 10.27 -11.54
CA ASP A 121 11.11 9.87 -12.13
C ASP A 121 12.24 9.82 -11.07
N LEU A 122 13.42 9.40 -11.53
CA LEU A 122 14.60 9.26 -10.68
C LEU A 122 15.10 10.59 -10.08
N PRO A 123 15.20 11.71 -10.84
CA PRO A 123 15.52 13.02 -10.27
C PRO A 123 14.57 13.43 -9.14
N SER A 124 13.26 13.29 -9.35
CA SER A 124 12.24 13.63 -8.35
C SER A 124 12.37 12.76 -7.10
N ALA A 125 12.71 11.47 -7.24
CA ALA A 125 12.95 10.59 -6.10
C ALA A 125 14.16 11.04 -5.25
N HIS A 126 15.25 11.44 -5.91
CA HIS A 126 16.44 11.95 -5.22
C HIS A 126 16.17 13.29 -4.53
N GLU A 127 15.46 14.20 -5.19
CA GLU A 127 15.06 15.48 -4.60
C GLU A 127 14.18 15.26 -3.36
N TRP A 128 13.25 14.31 -3.43
CA TRP A 128 12.43 13.92 -2.29
C TRP A 128 13.27 13.35 -1.14
N LEU A 129 14.21 12.45 -1.41
CA LEU A 129 15.12 11.89 -0.41
C LEU A 129 16.03 12.93 0.24
N ALA A 130 16.49 13.94 -0.51
CA ALA A 130 17.28 15.03 0.04
C ALA A 130 16.49 15.85 1.08
N ARG A 131 15.16 15.93 0.93
CA ARG A 131 14.25 16.60 1.86
C ARG A 131 13.76 15.70 3.01
N HIS A 132 13.81 14.38 2.84
CA HIS A 132 13.26 13.42 3.80
C HIS A 132 14.32 12.44 4.29
N ARG A 133 14.71 12.55 5.55
CA ARG A 133 15.71 11.67 6.14
C ARG A 133 15.09 10.32 6.53
N TYR A 134 15.23 9.33 5.65
CA TYR A 134 14.95 7.93 5.95
C TYR A 134 16.27 7.16 6.17
N SER A 135 16.23 6.18 7.05
CA SER A 135 17.36 5.27 7.26
C SER A 135 17.33 4.16 6.20
N ASN A 136 18.46 3.98 5.50
CA ASN A 136 18.66 2.96 4.47
C ASN A 136 17.53 2.88 3.42
N PRO A 137 17.14 3.99 2.77
CA PRO A 137 16.18 3.93 1.68
C PRO A 137 16.85 3.29 0.45
N PHE A 138 16.04 2.62 -0.36
CA PHE A 138 16.46 2.14 -1.68
C PHE A 138 15.41 2.49 -2.72
N LEU A 139 15.84 2.59 -3.97
CA LEU A 139 15.00 3.00 -5.09
C LEU A 139 14.66 1.79 -5.94
N SER A 140 13.41 1.72 -6.41
CA SER A 140 12.95 0.70 -7.36
C SER A 140 12.18 1.39 -8.47
N ILE A 141 12.65 1.25 -9.71
CA ILE A 141 11.97 1.74 -10.90
C ILE A 141 10.80 0.81 -11.21
N VAL A 142 9.67 1.38 -11.63
CA VAL A 142 8.52 0.61 -12.11
C VAL A 142 8.81 0.16 -13.54
N GLU A 143 8.86 -1.16 -13.76
CA GLU A 143 9.12 -1.73 -15.09
C GLU A 143 7.84 -1.88 -15.91
N ALA A 144 7.95 -1.92 -17.23
CA ALA A 144 6.79 -1.95 -18.14
C ALA A 144 5.96 -3.24 -18.04
N ASP A 145 6.59 -4.36 -17.72
CA ASP A 145 5.97 -5.69 -17.58
C ASP A 145 5.98 -6.20 -16.13
N GLU A 146 6.24 -5.30 -15.18
CA GLU A 146 6.26 -5.61 -13.76
C GLU A 146 4.96 -6.30 -13.33
N ARG A 147 5.09 -7.53 -12.83
CA ARG A 147 4.07 -8.15 -11.99
C ARG A 147 4.40 -7.81 -10.54
N GLY A 148 3.37 -7.58 -9.74
CA GLY A 148 3.54 -7.21 -8.33
C GLY A 148 4.05 -8.35 -7.45
N GLY A 149 4.03 -8.09 -6.14
CA GLY A 149 4.38 -9.05 -5.10
C GLY A 149 5.80 -8.95 -4.55
N LEU A 150 6.00 -9.52 -3.36
CA LEU A 150 7.26 -9.43 -2.59
C LEU A 150 8.48 -9.96 -3.35
N GLY A 151 8.30 -10.98 -4.20
CA GLY A 151 9.39 -11.62 -4.93
C GLY A 151 10.06 -10.70 -5.96
N VAL A 152 9.31 -9.71 -6.48
CA VAL A 152 9.82 -8.76 -7.49
C VAL A 152 10.57 -7.61 -6.81
N MET A 153 10.12 -7.18 -5.63
CA MET A 153 10.73 -6.05 -4.90
C MET A 153 12.16 -6.33 -4.40
N ARG A 154 12.56 -7.59 -4.28
CA ARG A 154 13.90 -8.01 -3.80
C ARG A 154 14.94 -8.21 -4.91
N ARG A 155 14.56 -8.09 -6.19
CA ARG A 155 15.45 -8.35 -7.33
C ARG A 155 16.13 -7.10 -7.92
N ALA A 156 15.79 -5.92 -7.41
CA ALA A 156 16.27 -4.63 -7.93
C ALA A 156 17.33 -3.94 -7.05
N ALA A 157 17.98 -4.68 -6.13
CA ALA A 157 19.04 -4.18 -5.26
C ALA A 157 20.42 -4.58 -5.77
#